data_AF-A0A968NMQ3-F1
#
_entry.id   AF-A0A968NMQ3-F1
#
_cell.length_a   1.000
_cell.length_b   1.000
_cell.length_c   1.000
_cell.angle_alpha   90.00
_cell.angle_beta   90.00
_cell.angle_gamma   90.00
#
_symmetry.space_group_name_H-M   'P 1'
#
loop_
_entity.id
_entity.type
_entity.pdbx_description
1 polymer ?
#
loop_
_entity_poly.entity_id
_entity_poly.type
_entity_poly.pdbx_seq_one_letter_code
_entity_poly.pdbx_strand_id
1 'polypeptide(L)'
;MNHTPGLIGFSLRGAWHHCHSGKEVMIGLLQRLAQEQAGFCDACYRQEDNRGRSRIYISKNRYELYQLTPEFAETHSEEFVPGWFVATNLSNPAKDNVIRMAIRVAGLTHNVDVTYRLG
;
A
#
# COMPACT_ATOMS: atom_id res chain seq x y z
N MET A 1 1.85 -18.10 29.90
CA MET A 1 0.96 -17.66 28.82
C MET A 1 1.83 -16.91 27.81
N ASN A 2 2.24 -17.58 26.73
CA ASN A 2 3.09 -16.96 25.72
C ASN A 2 2.18 -16.11 24.82
N HIS A 3 2.32 -14.79 24.88
CA HIS A 3 1.82 -13.93 23.82
C HIS A 3 2.61 -14.29 22.57
N THR A 4 2.04 -15.07 21.66
CA THR A 4 2.47 -15.04 20.26
C THR A 4 2.13 -13.62 19.79
N PRO A 5 3.10 -12.73 19.55
CA PRO A 5 2.79 -11.41 19.02
C PRO A 5 2.02 -11.64 17.72
N GLY A 6 0.86 -11.02 17.58
CA GLY A 6 0.04 -11.19 16.38
C GLY A 6 0.88 -10.86 15.15
N LEU A 7 1.25 -11.88 14.37
CA LEU A 7 2.17 -11.77 13.24
C LEU A 7 1.74 -10.61 12.32
N ILE A 8 2.60 -9.60 12.16
CA ILE A 8 2.42 -8.52 11.16
C ILE A 8 2.87 -9.08 9.80
N GLY A 9 2.09 -8.83 8.77
CA GLY A 9 2.33 -9.44 7.46
C GLY A 9 1.08 -9.53 6.60
N PHE A 10 1.20 -10.24 5.48
CA PHE A 10 0.09 -10.52 4.59
C PHE A 10 0.20 -11.91 3.95
N SER A 11 -0.94 -12.51 3.64
CA SER A 11 -1.05 -13.65 2.74
C SER A 11 -1.47 -13.15 1.36
N LEU A 12 -0.83 -13.65 0.31
CA LEU A 12 -1.26 -13.48 -1.08
C LEU A 12 -1.41 -14.87 -1.70
N ARG A 13 -2.63 -15.25 -2.07
CA ARG A 13 -3.01 -16.56 -2.61
C ARG A 13 -2.47 -17.73 -1.79
N GLY A 14 -2.52 -17.61 -0.46
CA GLY A 14 -2.05 -18.62 0.48
C GLY A 14 -0.57 -18.55 0.84
N ALA A 15 0.24 -17.73 0.16
CA ALA A 15 1.63 -17.51 0.53
C ALA A 15 1.75 -16.41 1.60
N TRP A 16 2.20 -16.77 2.81
CA TRP A 16 2.41 -15.81 3.89
C TRP A 16 3.73 -15.07 3.76
N HIS A 17 3.70 -13.76 4.01
CA HIS A 17 4.83 -12.86 3.98
C HIS A 17 4.88 -12.08 5.28
N HIS A 18 5.97 -12.30 6.03
CA HIS A 18 6.22 -11.62 7.29
C HIS A 18 6.71 -10.18 7.06
N CYS A 19 6.22 -9.24 7.86
CA CYS A 19 6.61 -7.84 7.86
C CYS A 19 6.79 -7.33 9.29
N HIS A 20 7.53 -6.24 9.46
CA HIS A 20 7.79 -5.64 10.78
C HIS A 20 6.87 -4.46 11.10
N SER A 21 6.13 -3.95 10.11
CA SER A 21 5.21 -2.84 10.29
C SER A 21 4.08 -2.86 9.26
N GLY A 22 2.96 -2.19 9.56
CA GLY A 22 1.89 -1.97 8.58
C GLY A 22 2.36 -1.20 7.33
N LYS A 23 3.42 -0.38 7.44
CA LYS A 23 4.06 0.27 6.30
C LYS A 23 4.64 -0.78 5.34
N GLU A 24 5.43 -1.71 5.87
CA GLU A 24 6.02 -2.80 5.07
C GLU A 24 4.95 -3.71 4.45
N VAL A 25 3.85 -3.97 5.17
CA VAL A 25 2.73 -4.74 4.60
C VAL A 25 2.15 -4.06 3.38
N MET A 26 1.87 -2.75 3.47
CA MET A 26 1.32 -1.97 2.37
C MET A 26 2.25 -1.94 1.16
N ILE A 27 3.53 -1.61 1.36
CA ILE A 27 4.52 -1.55 0.27
C ILE A 27 4.75 -2.93 -0.34
N GLY A 28 4.88 -3.96 0.49
CA GLY A 28 5.06 -5.33 0.03
C GLY A 28 3.90 -5.77 -0.87
N LEU A 29 2.65 -5.57 -0.44
CA LEU A 29 1.49 -5.90 -1.27
C LEU A 29 1.49 -5.12 -2.60
N LEU A 30 1.69 -3.80 -2.56
CA LEU A 30 1.73 -2.98 -3.77
C LEU A 30 2.81 -3.44 -4.75
N GLN A 31 4.00 -3.77 -4.24
CA GLN A 31 5.11 -4.23 -5.05
C GLN A 31 4.80 -5.56 -5.75
N ARG A 32 4.23 -6.55 -5.06
CA ARG A 32 3.86 -7.83 -5.72
C ARG A 32 2.77 -7.63 -6.75
N LEU A 33 1.72 -6.88 -6.44
CA LEU A 33 0.62 -6.66 -7.38
C LEU A 33 1.08 -5.91 -8.64
N ALA A 34 1.97 -4.94 -8.48
CA ALA A 34 2.58 -4.22 -9.60
C ALA A 34 3.48 -5.10 -10.48
N GLN A 35 4.14 -6.10 -9.89
CA GLN A 35 4.97 -7.07 -10.62
C GLN A 35 4.12 -8.11 -11.38
N GLU A 36 2.95 -8.48 -10.86
CA GLU A 36 2.07 -9.47 -11.48
C GLU A 36 1.15 -8.89 -12.58
N GLN A 37 0.79 -7.61 -12.49
CA GLN A 37 -0.21 -7.00 -13.38
C GLN A 37 0.33 -5.74 -14.06
N ALA A 38 0.53 -5.83 -15.37
CA ALA A 38 0.86 -4.67 -16.20
C ALA A 38 -0.23 -3.60 -16.09
N GLY A 39 0.18 -2.33 -15.93
CA GLY A 39 -0.75 -1.20 -15.79
C GLY A 39 -1.44 -1.08 -14.43
N PHE A 40 -1.12 -1.95 -13.46
CA PHE A 40 -1.65 -1.89 -12.09
C PHE A 40 -1.52 -0.50 -11.48
N CYS A 41 -0.33 0.10 -11.55
CA CYS A 41 -0.07 1.37 -10.91
C CYS A 41 -0.87 2.52 -11.56
N ASP A 42 -0.99 2.54 -12.89
CA ASP A 42 -1.84 3.51 -13.59
C ASP A 42 -3.32 3.31 -13.23
N ALA A 43 -3.76 2.06 -13.04
CA ALA A 43 -5.12 1.75 -12.61
C ALA A 43 -5.40 2.20 -11.18
N CYS A 44 -4.45 2.05 -10.24
CA CYS A 44 -4.53 2.60 -8.89
C CYS A 44 -4.56 4.13 -8.90
N TYR A 45 -3.70 4.78 -9.69
CA TYR A 45 -3.64 6.24 -9.77
C TYR A 45 -4.99 6.87 -10.16
N ARG A 46 -5.70 6.21 -11.08
CA ARG A 46 -7.02 6.64 -11.57
C ARG A 46 -8.16 6.44 -10.57
N GLN A 47 -7.99 5.67 -9.50
CA GLN A 47 -9.07 5.45 -8.55
C GLN A 47 -9.37 6.72 -7.74
N GLU A 48 -10.65 6.91 -7.41
CA GLU A 48 -11.09 8.02 -6.57
C GLU A 48 -10.57 7.88 -5.13
N ASP A 49 -10.55 6.66 -4.59
CA ASP A 49 -10.06 6.33 -3.25
C ASP A 49 -8.51 6.34 -3.13
N ASN A 50 -7.79 6.60 -4.23
CA ASN A 50 -6.36 6.97 -4.20
C ASN A 50 -6.13 8.38 -3.62
N ARG A 51 -7.21 9.13 -3.34
CA ARG A 51 -7.16 10.49 -2.81
C ARG A 51 -7.74 10.51 -1.40
N GLY A 52 -6.93 10.91 -0.44
CA GLY A 52 -7.38 11.35 0.88
C GLY A 52 -7.78 12.82 0.87
N ARG A 53 -7.98 13.40 2.06
CA ARG A 53 -8.34 14.81 2.22
C ARG A 53 -7.30 15.78 1.64
N SER A 54 -6.02 15.46 1.79
CA SER A 54 -4.89 16.33 1.42
C SER A 54 -3.76 15.60 0.71
N ARG A 55 -3.95 14.32 0.38
CA ARG A 55 -2.88 13.44 -0.10
C ARG A 55 -3.37 12.60 -1.25
N ILE A 56 -2.49 12.38 -2.21
CA ILE A 56 -2.59 11.28 -3.16
C ILE A 56 -1.74 10.16 -2.60
N TYR A 57 -2.23 8.92 -2.62
CA TYR A 57 -1.51 7.81 -2.00
C TYR A 57 -0.48 7.19 -2.92
N ILE A 58 -0.77 7.07 -4.22
CA ILE A 58 0.13 6.50 -5.24
C ILE A 58 0.25 7.47 -6.40
N SER A 59 1.48 7.77 -6.85
CA SER A 59 1.77 8.62 -8.01
C SER A 59 3.16 8.34 -8.62
N LYS A 60 3.35 8.71 -9.90
CA LYS A 60 4.68 8.77 -10.54
C LYS A 60 5.54 9.91 -10.02
N ASN A 61 4.94 10.92 -9.40
CA ASN A 61 5.62 12.08 -8.84
C ASN A 61 5.47 12.09 -7.31
N ARG A 62 6.58 11.91 -6.58
CA ARG A 62 6.57 11.93 -5.11
C ARG A 62 6.00 13.23 -4.51
N TYR A 63 6.19 14.37 -5.18
CA TYR A 63 5.67 15.65 -4.68
C TYR A 63 4.15 15.77 -4.84
N GLU A 64 3.55 15.00 -5.75
CA GLU A 64 2.10 14.92 -5.90
C GLU A 64 1.44 14.19 -4.73
N LEU A 65 2.18 13.31 -4.03
CA LEU A 65 1.66 12.62 -2.84
C LEU A 65 1.33 13.60 -1.70
N TYR A 66 2.13 14.66 -1.60
CA TYR A 66 2.07 15.66 -0.52
C TYR A 66 1.99 17.09 -1.07
N GLN A 67 1.01 17.37 -1.95
CA GLN A 67 0.86 18.69 -2.60
C GLN A 67 0.81 19.86 -1.61
N LEU A 68 0.19 19.67 -0.44
CA LEU A 68 0.06 20.72 0.58
C LEU A 68 1.24 20.77 1.56
N THR A 69 2.10 19.74 1.57
CA THR A 69 3.28 19.64 2.46
C THR A 69 4.47 19.03 1.70
N PRO A 70 5.02 19.71 0.69
CA PRO A 70 6.05 19.14 -0.20
C PRO A 70 7.31 18.66 0.52
N GLU A 71 7.61 19.23 1.69
CA GLU A 71 8.71 18.83 2.57
C GLU A 71 8.62 17.38 3.05
N PHE A 72 7.42 16.80 3.06
CA PHE A 72 7.20 15.38 3.38
C PHE A 72 7.49 14.44 2.21
N ALA A 73 7.57 14.95 0.99
CA ALA A 73 7.78 14.10 -0.18
C ALA A 73 9.13 13.40 -0.16
N GLU A 74 10.17 13.97 0.44
CA GLU A 74 11.50 13.32 0.47
C GLU A 74 11.61 12.22 1.52
N THR A 75 10.95 12.40 2.67
CA THR A 75 11.10 11.50 3.84
C THR A 75 9.95 10.52 4.00
N HIS A 76 8.80 10.82 3.41
CA HIS A 76 7.56 10.06 3.58
C HIS A 76 7.00 9.53 2.26
N SER A 77 7.82 9.49 1.21
CA SER A 77 7.51 8.76 -0.01
C SER A 77 8.42 7.54 -0.11
N GLU A 78 7.88 6.42 -0.54
CA GLU A 78 8.67 5.22 -0.80
C GLU A 78 8.41 4.75 -2.22
N GLU A 79 9.47 4.51 -2.98
CA GLU A 79 9.39 3.93 -4.30
C GLU A 79 9.22 2.41 -4.16
N PHE A 80 8.07 1.88 -4.59
CA PHE A 80 7.79 0.44 -4.45
C PHE A 80 8.06 -0.33 -5.74
N VAL A 81 8.00 0.34 -6.89
CA VAL A 81 8.49 -0.13 -8.19
C VAL A 81 9.06 1.07 -8.97
N PRO A 82 9.97 0.86 -9.95
CA PRO A 82 10.61 1.96 -10.66
C PRO A 82 9.61 2.98 -11.23
N GLY A 83 9.79 4.24 -10.84
CA GLY A 83 8.97 5.36 -11.27
C GLY A 83 7.61 5.50 -10.57
N TRP A 84 7.33 4.72 -9.51
CA TRP A 84 6.08 4.79 -8.76
C TRP A 84 6.30 4.86 -7.26
N PHE A 85 5.69 5.87 -6.65
CA PHE A 85 5.82 6.20 -5.25
C PHE A 85 4.52 5.99 -4.50
N VAL A 86 4.62 5.63 -3.23
CA VAL A 86 3.50 5.58 -2.27
C VAL A 86 3.77 6.47 -1.07
N ALA A 87 2.74 7.14 -0.57
CA ALA A 87 2.78 7.91 0.67
C ALA A 87 2.92 6.96 1.88
N THR A 88 3.87 7.22 2.78
CA THR A 88 4.15 6.33 3.93
C THR A 88 3.85 6.93 5.29
N ASN A 89 3.72 8.27 5.39
CA ASN A 89 3.21 8.92 6.60
C ASN A 89 1.68 8.79 6.70
N LEU A 90 1.22 7.56 6.96
CA LEU A 90 -0.19 7.15 6.96
C LEU A 90 -0.55 6.44 8.28
N SER A 91 -1.75 6.71 8.79
CA SER A 91 -2.34 5.92 9.87
C SER A 91 -2.75 4.52 9.37
N ASN A 92 -2.96 3.54 10.27
CA ASN A 92 -3.40 2.21 9.85
C ASN A 92 -4.73 2.20 9.07
N PRO A 93 -5.75 3.01 9.43
CA PRO A 93 -6.94 3.17 8.58
C PRO A 93 -6.64 3.68 7.17
N ALA A 94 -5.70 4.62 7.02
CA ALA A 94 -5.31 5.10 5.69
C ALA A 94 -4.56 4.02 4.89
N LYS A 95 -3.67 3.25 5.54
CA LYS A 95 -3.02 2.09 4.91
C LYS A 95 -4.04 1.03 4.49
N ASP A 96 -5.04 0.75 5.32
CA ASP A 96 -6.15 -0.18 5.02
C ASP A 96 -6.90 0.25 3.76
N ASN A 97 -7.24 1.54 3.62
CA ASN A 97 -7.87 2.06 2.41
C ASN A 97 -7.02 1.84 1.15
N VAL A 98 -5.71 2.14 1.22
CA VAL A 98 -4.77 1.93 0.11
C VAL A 98 -4.69 0.45 -0.27
N ILE A 99 -4.58 -0.44 0.73
CA ILE A 99 -4.51 -1.88 0.50
C ILE A 99 -5.82 -2.41 -0.11
N ARG A 100 -6.98 -1.99 0.39
CA ARG A 100 -8.28 -2.41 -0.16
C ARG A 100 -8.48 -1.93 -1.60
N MET A 101 -8.09 -0.69 -1.89
CA MET A 101 -8.06 -0.18 -3.27
C MET A 101 -7.18 -1.06 -4.15
N ALA A 102 -5.96 -1.36 -3.71
CA ALA A 102 -5.01 -2.20 -4.46
C ALA A 102 -5.56 -3.61 -4.73
N ILE A 103 -6.15 -4.26 -3.72
CA ILE A 103 -6.79 -5.57 -3.85
C ILE A 103 -7.90 -5.52 -4.91
N ARG A 104 -8.76 -4.49 -4.85
CA ARG A 104 -9.86 -4.30 -5.81
C ARG A 104 -9.35 -4.08 -7.23
N VAL A 105 -8.34 -3.24 -7.41
CA VAL A 105 -7.72 -2.96 -8.72
C VAL A 105 -7.08 -4.22 -9.32
N ALA A 106 -6.49 -5.07 -8.47
CA ALA A 106 -5.92 -6.35 -8.89
C ALA A 106 -6.97 -7.42 -9.19
N GLY A 107 -8.26 -7.13 -9.01
CA GLY A 107 -9.35 -8.11 -9.20
C GLY A 107 -9.35 -9.23 -8.16
N LEU A 108 -8.74 -8.99 -7.00
CA LEU A 108 -8.63 -9.95 -5.90
C LEU A 108 -9.70 -9.72 -4.85
N THR A 109 -10.01 -10.76 -4.08
CA THR A 109 -10.99 -10.71 -3.00
C THR A 109 -10.29 -10.70 -1.64
N HIS A 110 -10.58 -9.66 -0.84
CA HIS A 110 -10.12 -9.59 0.54
C HIS A 110 -10.70 -10.75 1.38
N ASN A 111 -9.87 -11.34 2.25
CA ASN A 111 -10.13 -12.55 3.03
C ASN A 111 -10.25 -13.86 2.23
N VAL A 112 -10.02 -13.84 0.92
CA VAL A 112 -9.93 -15.04 0.08
C VAL A 112 -8.55 -15.12 -0.55
N ASP A 113 -8.25 -14.16 -1.42
CA ASP A 113 -6.95 -14.08 -2.10
C ASP A 113 -5.92 -13.34 -1.26
N VAL A 114 -6.36 -12.35 -0.47
CA VAL A 114 -5.48 -11.51 0.33
C VAL A 114 -5.99 -11.38 1.76
N THR A 115 -5.13 -11.65 2.73
CA THR A 115 -5.35 -11.28 4.15
C THR A 115 -4.14 -10.52 4.66
N TYR A 116 -4.31 -9.61 5.62
CA TYR A 116 -3.19 -8.83 6.16
C TYR A 116 -3.41 -8.41 7.61
N ARG A 117 -2.32 -8.07 8.29
CA ARG A 117 -2.29 -7.59 9.67
C ARG A 117 -1.28 -6.44 9.77
N LEU A 118 -1.75 -5.25 10.17
CA LEU A 118 -0.96 -4.01 10.14
C LEU A 118 -0.26 -3.66 11.46
N GLY A 119 -0.54 -4.39 12.54
CA GLY A 119 -0.09 -4.07 13.89
C GLY A 119 -1.04 -3.13 14.64
#